data_AF-A0A9R1TUJ1-F1
#
_entry.id   AF-A0A9R1TUJ1-F1
#
_cell.length_a   1.000
_cell.length_b   1.000
_cell.length_c   1.000
_cell.angle_alpha   90.00
_cell.angle_beta   90.00
_cell.angle_gamma   90.00
#
_symmetry.space_group_name_H-M   'P 1'
#
loop_
_entity.id
_entity.type
_entity.pdbx_description
1 polymer ?
#
loop_
_entity_poly.entity_id
_entity_poly.type
_entity_poly.pdbx_seq_one_letter_code
_entity_poly.pdbx_strand_id
1 'polypeptide(L)'
;MVDMKELVSDILHEIVGEIDINCLDKLNIVRINNGISTINGDLWFYSKLDAWREVIAPENNDETSQDILEYYLRRKKNYVSGSNEDNVQKAIQSLVKASENWSIKLESGCLQRERVCFSLNHHSIITSVIKKIIIDNIHLPQKNRTIFLQVNNDPESNLTTFRLQELKNFAQNIFRLQGYDITNTSPEKYLLTTNSHGSIEASYKRYICNFVQDARSNVYKTNETRESYLKRQIAMLKILSEMREPGRKDLDGRMRSIAEATLKFEILGVKPHCRSFIEVSDDSRLSNFTIKGGAFVLYNVARIQAIFRKFEEEYSLQTREAFQNVDQIDFSRLSLQGEWNLVYNFILTYPKVLMNSVHHEELLELCPQVLCAFLSRLSRKFSVYYHHTRILTEERKHLIPIMLARLSLLKALLIVFHHALEVLNITPIPQM
;
A
#
# COMPACT_ATOMS: atom_id res chain seq x y z
N MET A 1 -5.54 11.36 -4.09
CA MET A 1 -4.24 11.62 -3.43
C MET A 1 -3.29 12.16 -4.48
N VAL A 2 -2.11 12.68 -4.13
CA VAL A 2 -1.12 13.05 -5.15
C VAL A 2 -0.92 11.86 -6.10
N ASP A 3 -1.05 12.06 -7.41
CA ASP A 3 -0.96 10.98 -8.40
C ASP A 3 0.37 11.05 -9.14
N MET A 4 1.18 10.00 -9.02
CA MET A 4 2.45 9.92 -9.74
C MET A 4 2.25 9.85 -11.26
N LYS A 5 1.07 9.43 -11.74
CA LYS A 5 0.73 9.51 -13.17
C LYS A 5 0.61 10.96 -13.66
N GLU A 6 0.07 11.85 -12.82
CA GLU A 6 -0.05 13.27 -13.13
C GLU A 6 1.35 13.87 -13.32
N LEU A 7 2.30 13.56 -12.43
CA LEU A 7 3.70 13.98 -12.60
C LEU A 7 4.32 13.48 -13.91
N VAL A 8 4.06 12.22 -14.29
CA VAL A 8 4.56 11.69 -15.56
C VAL A 8 3.96 12.46 -16.73
N SER A 9 2.66 12.75 -16.68
CA SER A 9 1.96 13.57 -17.68
C SER A 9 2.55 14.98 -17.76
N ASP A 10 2.80 15.62 -16.62
CA ASP A 10 3.37 16.97 -16.54
C ASP A 10 4.78 17.02 -17.15
N ILE A 11 5.64 16.04 -16.83
CA ILE A 11 7.00 15.93 -17.38
C ILE A 11 6.93 15.75 -18.91
N LEU A 12 6.09 14.82 -19.38
CA LEU A 12 5.98 14.58 -20.81
C LEU A 12 5.46 15.82 -21.52
N HIS A 13 4.41 16.46 -21.00
CA HIS A 13 3.80 17.64 -21.63
C HIS A 13 4.79 18.82 -21.64
N GLU A 14 5.56 18.98 -20.57
CA GLU A 14 6.60 20.00 -20.51
C GLU A 14 7.77 19.71 -21.44
N ILE A 15 8.09 18.46 -21.76
CA ILE A 15 9.17 18.14 -22.70
C ILE A 15 8.68 18.24 -24.14
N VAL A 16 7.60 17.54 -24.49
CA VAL A 16 7.15 17.34 -25.88
C VAL A 16 6.06 18.31 -26.35
N GLY A 17 5.31 18.94 -25.44
CA GLY A 17 4.14 19.76 -25.78
C GLY A 17 2.84 18.96 -25.74
N GLU A 18 1.98 19.15 -26.75
CA GLU A 18 0.74 18.38 -26.87
C GLU A 18 1.06 16.88 -27.03
N ILE A 19 0.37 16.06 -26.23
CA ILE A 19 0.53 14.61 -26.21
C ILE A 19 -0.80 14.00 -26.62
N ASP A 20 -0.76 12.98 -27.48
CA ASP A 20 -1.91 12.08 -27.61
C ASP A 20 -2.07 11.30 -26.30
N ILE A 21 -3.05 11.70 -25.48
CA ILE A 21 -3.34 11.12 -24.18
C ILE A 21 -3.57 9.59 -24.28
N ASN A 22 -3.99 9.08 -25.43
CA ASN A 22 -4.18 7.65 -25.66
C ASN A 22 -2.87 6.84 -25.72
N CYS A 23 -1.72 7.49 -25.85
CA CYS A 23 -0.39 6.87 -25.85
C CYS A 23 0.26 6.84 -24.46
N LEU A 24 -0.17 7.67 -23.51
CA LEU A 24 0.45 7.82 -22.19
C LEU A 24 0.47 6.52 -21.37
N ASP A 25 -0.63 5.77 -21.36
CA ASP A 25 -0.72 4.52 -20.60
C ASP A 25 0.08 3.36 -21.25
N LYS A 26 0.50 3.52 -22.52
CA LYS A 26 1.26 2.51 -23.26
C LYS A 26 2.77 2.74 -23.21
N LEU A 27 3.19 3.96 -22.88
CA LEU A 27 4.58 4.38 -22.96
C LEU A 27 5.22 4.53 -21.59
N ASN A 28 6.30 3.81 -21.43
CA ASN A 28 6.94 3.55 -20.16
C ASN A 28 8.26 4.35 -20.09
N ILE A 29 8.22 5.60 -20.55
CA ILE A 29 9.37 6.47 -20.83
C ILE A 29 9.93 7.09 -19.56
N VAL A 30 9.05 7.60 -18.71
CA VAL A 30 9.43 8.08 -17.37
C VAL A 30 9.34 6.92 -16.39
N ARG A 31 10.46 6.62 -15.75
CA ARG A 31 10.63 5.53 -14.81
C ARG A 31 10.68 6.11 -13.40
N ILE A 32 9.71 5.76 -12.59
CA ILE A 32 9.69 6.16 -11.18
C ILE A 32 10.33 5.04 -10.35
N ASN A 33 11.30 5.40 -9.53
CA ASN A 33 12.01 4.48 -8.67
C ASN A 33 11.28 4.33 -7.34
N ASN A 34 10.89 3.10 -6.99
CA ASN A 34 10.24 2.78 -5.71
C ASN A 34 11.24 2.27 -4.66
N GLY A 35 12.55 2.47 -4.90
CA GLY A 35 13.65 1.83 -4.18
C GLY A 35 14.45 2.76 -3.28
N ILE A 36 15.17 2.17 -2.32
CA ILE A 36 16.04 2.88 -1.39
C ILE A 36 17.32 3.29 -2.13
N SER A 37 17.63 4.59 -2.14
CA SER A 37 18.89 5.13 -2.65
C SER A 37 19.16 4.68 -4.09
N THR A 38 18.43 5.27 -5.01
CA THR A 38 18.72 5.10 -6.42
C THR A 38 19.80 6.10 -6.80
N ILE A 39 20.94 5.56 -7.23
CA ILE A 39 21.97 6.29 -7.98
C ILE A 39 21.29 7.17 -9.05
N ASN A 40 20.18 6.69 -9.63
CA ASN A 40 19.38 7.36 -10.66
C ASN A 40 18.27 8.30 -10.15
N GLY A 41 18.31 8.81 -8.92
CA GLY A 41 17.27 9.71 -8.38
C GLY A 41 15.89 9.06 -8.20
N ASP A 42 14.88 9.80 -7.75
CA ASP A 42 13.52 9.29 -7.53
C ASP A 42 12.78 8.93 -8.83
N LEU A 43 13.12 9.59 -9.93
CA LEU A 43 12.66 9.22 -11.27
C LEU A 43 13.73 9.47 -12.32
N TRP A 44 13.61 8.81 -13.47
CA TRP A 44 14.50 9.01 -14.59
C TRP A 44 13.86 8.70 -15.94
N PHE A 45 14.46 9.19 -17.02
CA PHE A 45 14.13 8.82 -18.39
C PHE A 45 15.41 8.79 -19.25
N TYR A 46 15.35 8.14 -20.41
CA TYR A 46 16.47 8.09 -21.34
C TYR A 46 16.66 9.42 -22.06
N SER A 47 17.90 9.87 -22.24
CA SER A 47 18.20 11.08 -23.01
C SER A 47 18.04 10.86 -24.52
N LYS A 48 18.29 9.64 -25.03
CA LYS A 48 18.22 9.31 -26.46
C LYS A 48 16.82 9.53 -27.04
N LEU A 49 16.73 10.27 -28.15
CA LEU A 49 15.47 10.57 -28.85
C LEU A 49 14.73 9.33 -29.35
N ASP A 50 15.43 8.23 -29.66
CA ASP A 50 14.79 6.97 -30.08
C ASP A 50 13.76 6.47 -29.06
N ALA A 51 14.00 6.70 -27.76
CA ALA A 51 13.07 6.33 -26.69
C ALA A 51 11.80 7.20 -26.66
N TRP A 52 11.77 8.31 -27.41
CA TRP A 52 10.71 9.32 -27.37
C TRP A 52 9.92 9.42 -28.67
N ARG A 53 10.33 8.72 -29.75
CA ARG A 53 9.70 8.81 -31.08
C ARG A 53 8.21 8.52 -31.08
N GLU A 54 7.73 7.65 -30.20
CA GLU A 54 6.30 7.32 -30.09
C GLU A 54 5.47 8.38 -29.35
N VAL A 55 6.12 9.32 -28.65
CA VAL A 55 5.44 10.44 -27.94
C VAL A 55 5.54 11.74 -28.70
N ILE A 56 6.65 11.97 -29.42
CA ILE A 56 6.84 13.19 -30.20
C ILE A 56 5.90 13.14 -31.41
N ALA A 57 5.01 14.13 -31.51
CA ALA A 57 4.12 14.25 -32.66
C ALA A 57 4.92 14.38 -33.97
N PRO A 58 4.49 13.75 -35.09
CA PRO A 58 5.23 13.78 -36.35
C PRO A 58 5.53 15.19 -36.86
N GLU A 59 4.60 16.14 -36.69
CA GLU A 59 4.84 17.56 -37.03
C GLU A 59 5.90 18.28 -36.19
N ASN A 60 6.21 17.75 -35.01
CA ASN A 60 7.19 18.31 -34.08
C ASN A 60 8.52 17.54 -34.11
N ASN A 61 8.68 16.59 -35.03
CA ASN A 61 9.88 15.77 -35.09
C ASN A 61 11.08 16.61 -35.57
N ASP A 62 12.01 16.88 -34.66
CA ASP A 62 13.23 17.64 -34.95
C ASP A 62 14.38 16.68 -35.28
N GLU A 63 14.70 16.53 -36.56
CA GLU A 63 15.85 15.73 -37.02
C GLU A 63 17.21 16.35 -36.62
N THR A 64 17.22 17.60 -36.14
CA THR A 64 18.46 18.32 -35.80
C THR A 64 18.90 18.16 -34.35
N SER A 65 18.01 17.72 -33.46
CA SER A 65 18.30 17.50 -32.05
C SER A 65 19.10 16.20 -31.84
N GLN A 66 20.15 16.23 -31.01
CA GLN A 66 20.93 15.02 -30.71
C GLN A 66 20.28 14.17 -29.61
N ASP A 67 19.62 14.83 -28.66
CA ASP A 67 18.96 14.19 -27.52
C ASP A 67 17.68 14.95 -27.11
N ILE A 68 16.93 14.37 -26.17
CA ILE A 68 15.66 14.92 -25.71
C ILE A 68 15.81 16.24 -24.94
N LEU A 69 16.97 16.49 -24.31
CA LEU A 69 17.21 17.73 -23.57
C LEU A 69 17.49 18.89 -24.52
N GLU A 70 18.24 18.62 -25.60
CA GLU A 70 18.43 19.57 -26.70
C GLU A 70 17.09 19.87 -27.39
N TYR A 71 16.30 18.83 -27.71
CA TYR A 71 14.96 18.98 -28.25
C TYR A 71 14.09 19.89 -27.39
N TYR A 72 14.06 19.63 -26.08
CA TYR A 72 13.33 20.44 -25.12
C TYR A 72 13.78 21.91 -25.11
N LEU A 73 15.08 22.18 -25.09
CA LEU A 73 15.61 23.55 -25.12
C LEU A 73 15.30 24.29 -26.41
N ARG A 74 15.40 23.61 -27.56
CA ARG A 74 15.05 24.19 -28.87
C ARG A 74 13.57 24.56 -28.92
N ARG A 75 12.70 23.66 -28.46
CA ARG A 75 11.25 23.92 -28.34
C ARG A 75 10.94 25.14 -27.47
N LYS A 76 11.66 25.28 -26.35
CA LYS A 76 11.55 26.45 -25.45
C LYS A 76 12.28 27.70 -25.95
N LYS A 77 12.93 27.65 -27.12
CA LYS A 77 13.77 28.74 -27.69
C LYS A 77 14.90 29.20 -26.76
N ASN A 78 15.39 28.28 -25.91
CA ASN A 78 16.42 28.54 -24.89
C ASN A 78 17.75 27.82 -25.19
N TYR A 79 17.90 27.24 -26.38
CA TYR A 79 19.13 26.58 -26.81
C TYR A 79 20.22 27.62 -27.10
N VAL A 80 21.44 27.37 -26.62
CA VAL A 80 22.62 28.19 -26.91
C VAL A 80 23.68 27.33 -27.58
N SER A 81 24.12 27.73 -28.77
CA SER A 81 25.21 27.09 -29.50
C SER A 81 26.53 27.28 -28.74
N GLY A 82 27.12 26.20 -28.23
CA GLY A 82 28.34 26.27 -27.41
C GLY A 82 28.71 24.94 -26.72
N SER A 83 28.43 24.82 -25.42
CA SER A 83 28.80 23.66 -24.58
C SER A 83 27.61 22.74 -24.33
N ASN A 84 27.78 21.44 -24.58
CA ASN A 84 26.76 20.43 -24.33
C ASN A 84 26.43 20.30 -22.83
N GLU A 85 27.44 20.37 -21.95
CA GLU A 85 27.23 20.31 -20.50
C GLU A 85 26.38 21.48 -19.97
N ASP A 86 26.64 22.69 -20.48
CA ASP A 86 25.84 23.87 -20.12
C ASP A 86 24.38 23.72 -20.57
N ASN A 87 24.16 23.16 -21.75
CA ASN A 87 22.81 22.92 -22.27
C ASN A 87 22.08 21.84 -21.45
N VAL A 88 22.74 20.75 -21.07
CA VAL A 88 22.17 19.73 -20.17
C VAL A 88 21.76 20.36 -18.84
N GLN A 89 22.65 21.15 -18.22
CA GLN A 89 22.36 21.82 -16.96
C GLN A 89 21.19 22.80 -17.09
N LYS A 90 21.15 23.61 -18.15
CA LYS A 90 20.04 24.54 -18.45
C LYS A 90 18.71 23.82 -18.66
N ALA A 91 18.72 22.70 -19.37
CA ALA A 91 17.51 21.89 -19.61
C ALA A 91 16.94 21.36 -18.29
N ILE A 92 17.80 20.78 -17.45
CA ILE A 92 17.43 20.26 -16.13
C ILE A 92 16.89 21.38 -15.23
N GLN A 93 17.58 22.53 -15.15
CA GLN A 93 17.12 23.68 -14.37
C GLN A 93 15.78 24.22 -14.87
N SER A 94 15.57 24.23 -16.19
CA SER A 94 14.31 24.67 -16.79
C SER A 94 13.16 23.72 -16.43
N LEU A 95 13.39 22.41 -16.40
CA LEU A 95 12.39 21.43 -15.95
C LEU A 95 12.08 21.57 -14.46
N VAL A 96 13.09 21.74 -13.61
CA VAL A 96 12.90 21.99 -12.18
C VAL A 96 12.05 23.25 -11.97
N LYS A 97 12.36 24.34 -12.68
CA LYS A 97 11.60 25.58 -12.63
C LYS A 97 10.15 25.41 -13.12
N ALA A 98 9.95 24.69 -14.22
CA ALA A 98 8.60 24.39 -14.72
C ALA A 98 7.76 23.64 -13.67
N SER A 99 8.41 22.76 -12.89
CA SER A 99 7.74 21.96 -11.87
C SER A 99 7.23 22.71 -10.65
N GLU A 100 7.58 23.98 -10.48
CA GLU A 100 7.10 24.81 -9.37
C GLU A 100 5.57 24.93 -9.33
N ASN A 101 4.94 24.84 -10.51
CA ASN A 101 3.49 24.93 -10.71
C ASN A 101 2.78 23.57 -10.76
N TRP A 102 3.51 22.45 -10.63
CA TRP A 102 2.94 21.11 -10.68
C TRP A 102 2.45 20.65 -9.31
N SER A 103 1.57 19.63 -9.30
CA SER A 103 1.14 18.94 -8.07
C SER A 103 2.32 18.27 -7.35
N ILE A 104 3.32 17.80 -8.10
CA ILE A 104 4.56 17.24 -7.58
C ILE A 104 5.75 18.00 -8.14
N LYS A 105 6.55 18.57 -7.24
CA LYS A 105 7.71 19.39 -7.59
C LYS A 105 8.97 18.54 -7.72
N LEU A 106 9.78 18.85 -8.72
CA LEU A 106 11.16 18.38 -8.83
C LEU A 106 12.03 19.26 -7.93
N GLU A 107 13.01 18.66 -7.26
CA GLU A 107 13.96 19.38 -6.39
C GLU A 107 15.29 19.61 -7.10
N SER A 108 15.80 18.57 -7.77
CA SER A 108 17.07 18.63 -8.50
C SER A 108 17.11 17.54 -9.57
N GLY A 109 18.06 17.65 -10.49
CA GLY A 109 18.32 16.59 -11.47
C GLY A 109 19.77 16.55 -11.95
N CYS A 110 20.13 15.47 -12.60
CA CYS A 110 21.45 15.27 -13.20
C CYS A 110 21.36 14.31 -14.40
N LEU A 111 22.32 14.42 -15.32
CA LEU A 111 22.52 13.44 -16.38
C LEU A 111 23.54 12.39 -15.90
N GLN A 112 23.15 11.12 -15.87
CA GLN A 112 24.02 10.01 -15.54
C GLN A 112 24.07 9.04 -16.73
N ARG A 113 25.19 9.07 -17.46
CA ARG A 113 25.36 8.35 -18.73
C ARG A 113 24.27 8.77 -19.72
N GLU A 114 23.30 7.89 -19.99
CA GLU A 114 22.19 8.13 -20.92
C GLU A 114 20.85 8.34 -20.19
N ARG A 115 20.88 8.57 -18.87
CA ARG A 115 19.68 8.74 -18.04
C ARG A 115 19.64 10.13 -17.45
N VAL A 116 18.55 10.83 -17.70
CA VAL A 116 18.22 12.07 -17.00
C VAL A 116 17.48 11.67 -15.73
N CYS A 117 18.06 11.99 -14.59
CA CYS A 117 17.61 11.57 -13.26
C CYS A 117 17.12 12.79 -12.49
N PHE A 118 16.00 12.69 -11.79
CA PHE A 118 15.46 13.75 -10.94
C PHE A 118 15.16 13.24 -9.52
N SER A 119 15.39 14.11 -8.55
CA SER A 119 14.93 13.97 -7.17
C SER A 119 13.65 14.79 -6.99
N LEU A 120 12.69 14.23 -6.26
CA LEU A 120 11.43 14.89 -5.95
C LEU A 120 11.57 15.75 -4.70
N ASN A 121 10.76 16.80 -4.60
CA ASN A 121 10.62 17.54 -3.35
C ASN A 121 9.87 16.68 -2.31
N HIS A 122 10.61 15.90 -1.53
CA HIS A 122 10.03 14.99 -0.53
C HIS A 122 9.20 15.73 0.49
N HIS A 123 9.63 16.93 0.90
CA HIS A 123 8.92 17.72 1.91
C HIS A 123 7.49 18.08 1.48
N SER A 124 7.34 18.57 0.24
CA SER A 124 6.02 18.91 -0.32
C SER A 124 5.12 17.68 -0.37
N ILE A 125 5.65 16.54 -0.86
CA ILE A 125 4.88 15.30 -0.97
C ILE A 125 4.48 14.78 0.42
N ILE A 126 5.42 14.72 1.37
CA ILE A 126 5.15 14.26 2.74
C ILE A 126 4.04 15.09 3.38
N THR A 127 4.14 16.42 3.28
CA THR A 127 3.16 17.35 3.82
C THR A 127 1.78 17.10 3.22
N SER A 128 1.68 17.10 1.89
CA SER A 128 0.41 16.94 1.20
C SER A 128 -0.22 15.56 1.45
N VAL A 129 0.57 14.49 1.47
CA VAL A 129 0.08 13.11 1.64
C VAL A 129 -0.40 12.87 3.07
N ILE A 130 0.39 13.26 4.08
CA ILE A 130 0.00 13.07 5.49
C ILE A 130 -1.23 13.92 5.84
N LYS A 131 -1.27 15.20 5.44
CA LYS A 131 -2.44 16.05 5.67
C LYS A 131 -3.69 15.46 5.02
N LYS A 132 -3.58 15.10 3.73
CA LYS A 132 -4.70 14.54 2.97
C LYS A 132 -5.27 13.29 3.61
N ILE A 133 -4.44 12.34 4.03
CA ILE A 133 -4.96 11.10 4.62
C ILE A 133 -5.55 11.31 6.02
N ILE A 134 -5.04 12.29 6.79
CA ILE A 134 -5.58 12.61 8.12
C ILE A 134 -6.92 13.37 8.01
N ILE A 135 -7.05 14.30 7.06
CA ILE A 135 -8.23 15.14 6.89
C ILE A 135 -9.31 14.42 6.07
N ASP A 136 -8.93 13.97 4.87
CA ASP A 136 -9.88 13.41 3.90
C ASP A 136 -10.07 11.91 4.07
N ASN A 137 -9.30 11.21 4.93
CA ASN A 137 -9.29 9.75 5.00
C ASN A 137 -9.02 9.08 3.61
N ILE A 138 -9.20 7.77 3.50
CA ILE A 138 -8.97 7.02 2.26
C ILE A 138 -10.25 6.96 1.43
N HIS A 139 -10.17 7.44 0.18
CA HIS A 139 -11.25 7.40 -0.78
C HIS A 139 -10.82 6.69 -2.08
N LEU A 140 -11.71 5.86 -2.63
CA LEU A 140 -11.56 5.24 -3.94
C LEU A 140 -12.52 5.86 -4.97
N PRO A 141 -12.19 5.82 -6.27
CA PRO A 141 -13.11 6.25 -7.32
C PRO A 141 -14.43 5.49 -7.27
N GLN A 142 -15.53 6.23 -7.26
CA GLN A 142 -16.88 5.67 -7.22
C GLN A 142 -17.27 5.11 -8.59
N LYS A 143 -17.84 3.90 -8.62
CA LYS A 143 -18.27 3.20 -9.84
C LYS A 143 -19.79 3.12 -9.97
N ASN A 144 -20.56 3.30 -8.88
CA ASN A 144 -22.02 3.30 -8.85
C ASN A 144 -22.64 2.13 -9.62
N ARG A 145 -22.21 0.91 -9.31
CA ARG A 145 -22.67 -0.36 -9.91
C ARG A 145 -23.29 -1.26 -8.84
N THR A 146 -24.00 -2.30 -9.26
CA THR A 146 -24.56 -3.27 -8.30
C THR A 146 -23.92 -4.64 -8.51
N ILE A 147 -23.63 -5.38 -7.44
CA ILE A 147 -23.03 -6.73 -7.53
C ILE A 147 -23.61 -7.66 -6.46
N PHE A 148 -23.69 -8.96 -6.75
CA PHE A 148 -24.02 -9.98 -5.76
C PHE A 148 -22.97 -11.08 -5.68
N LEU A 149 -22.63 -11.49 -4.45
CA LEU A 149 -21.65 -12.53 -4.18
C LEU A 149 -22.27 -13.59 -3.26
N GLN A 150 -22.32 -14.82 -3.73
CA GLN A 150 -22.77 -15.99 -2.96
C GLN A 150 -21.63 -17.01 -2.83
N VAL A 151 -21.62 -17.76 -1.72
CA VAL A 151 -20.68 -18.86 -1.49
C VAL A 151 -21.42 -20.18 -1.63
N ASN A 152 -20.82 -21.10 -2.37
CA ASN A 152 -21.19 -22.51 -2.32
C ASN A 152 -20.27 -23.21 -1.32
N ASN A 153 -20.80 -23.60 -0.16
CA ASN A 153 -20.02 -24.22 0.90
C ASN A 153 -19.36 -25.52 0.41
N ASP A 154 -18.14 -25.77 0.83
CA ASP A 154 -17.45 -27.03 0.58
C ASP A 154 -17.92 -28.07 1.62
N PRO A 155 -18.54 -29.18 1.19
CA PRO A 155 -19.11 -30.16 2.12
C PRO A 155 -18.04 -30.98 2.86
N GLU A 156 -16.80 -31.01 2.33
CA GLU A 156 -15.73 -31.86 2.85
C GLU A 156 -14.77 -31.09 3.76
N SER A 157 -14.72 -29.75 3.67
CA SER A 157 -13.75 -28.95 4.40
C SER A 157 -14.33 -27.66 4.97
N ASN A 158 -14.38 -27.60 6.31
CA ASN A 158 -14.80 -26.42 7.06
C ASN A 158 -13.92 -25.21 6.77
N LEU A 159 -12.59 -25.39 6.72
CA LEU A 159 -11.66 -24.30 6.44
C LEU A 159 -11.73 -23.82 4.98
N THR A 160 -12.02 -24.71 4.04
CA THR A 160 -12.24 -24.30 2.64
C THR A 160 -13.51 -23.45 2.52
N THR A 161 -14.59 -23.83 3.20
CA THR A 161 -15.78 -23.00 3.34
C THR A 161 -15.45 -21.63 3.97
N PHE A 162 -14.66 -21.63 5.04
CA PHE A 162 -14.21 -20.39 5.69
C PHE A 162 -13.40 -19.50 4.73
N ARG A 163 -12.51 -20.06 3.91
CA ARG A 163 -11.75 -19.31 2.89
C ARG A 163 -12.68 -18.66 1.87
N LEU A 164 -13.71 -19.37 1.39
CA LEU A 164 -14.70 -18.81 0.47
C LEU A 164 -15.48 -17.64 1.10
N GLN A 165 -15.87 -17.79 2.37
CA GLN A 165 -16.58 -16.74 3.13
C GLN A 165 -15.72 -15.50 3.34
N GLU A 166 -14.45 -15.67 3.74
CA GLU A 166 -13.53 -14.54 3.91
C GLU A 166 -13.21 -13.85 2.58
N LEU A 167 -13.11 -14.61 1.48
CA LEU A 167 -12.93 -14.04 0.15
C LEU A 167 -14.15 -13.22 -0.28
N LYS A 168 -15.37 -13.70 0.01
CA LYS A 168 -16.61 -12.93 -0.19
C LYS A 168 -16.60 -11.63 0.63
N ASN A 169 -16.28 -11.70 1.92
CA ASN A 169 -16.25 -10.54 2.80
C ASN A 169 -15.25 -9.48 2.30
N PHE A 170 -14.04 -9.92 1.96
CA PHE A 170 -13.00 -9.08 1.36
C PHE A 170 -13.50 -8.37 0.09
N ALA A 171 -14.08 -9.13 -0.85
CA ALA A 171 -14.59 -8.57 -2.10
C ALA A 171 -15.69 -7.52 -1.83
N GLN A 172 -16.65 -7.85 -0.96
CA GLN A 172 -17.73 -6.95 -0.58
C GLN A 172 -17.20 -5.65 0.05
N ASN A 173 -16.19 -5.74 0.92
CA ASN A 173 -15.60 -4.56 1.54
C ASN A 173 -14.95 -3.62 0.51
N ILE A 174 -14.19 -4.16 -0.46
CA ILE A 174 -13.61 -3.34 -1.53
C ILE A 174 -14.69 -2.76 -2.45
N PHE A 175 -15.70 -3.54 -2.82
CA PHE A 175 -16.79 -3.06 -3.67
C PHE A 175 -17.57 -1.92 -3.01
N ARG A 176 -17.87 -2.00 -1.70
CA ARG A 176 -18.48 -0.88 -0.97
C ARG A 176 -17.62 0.38 -1.02
N LEU A 177 -16.30 0.25 -0.86
CA LEU A 177 -15.39 1.39 -0.96
C LEU A 177 -15.37 2.02 -2.36
N GLN A 178 -15.63 1.23 -3.40
CA GLN A 178 -15.78 1.69 -4.78
C GLN A 178 -17.21 2.16 -5.11
N GLY A 179 -18.11 2.26 -4.12
CA GLY A 179 -19.48 2.73 -4.33
C GLY A 179 -20.40 1.72 -5.01
N TYR A 180 -20.16 0.42 -4.82
CA TYR A 180 -21.08 -0.62 -5.29
C TYR A 180 -22.18 -0.89 -4.28
N ASP A 181 -23.40 -1.10 -4.78
CA ASP A 181 -24.50 -1.65 -4.00
C ASP A 181 -24.48 -3.18 -4.05
N ILE A 182 -24.44 -3.81 -2.88
CA ILE A 182 -24.42 -5.27 -2.78
C ILE A 182 -25.85 -5.78 -2.59
N THR A 183 -26.47 -6.26 -3.67
CA THR A 183 -27.89 -6.66 -3.68
C THR A 183 -28.12 -7.92 -4.51
N ASN A 184 -29.03 -8.80 -4.08
CA ASN A 184 -29.41 -10.02 -4.79
C ASN A 184 -30.20 -9.77 -6.08
N THR A 185 -30.66 -8.55 -6.31
CA THR A 185 -31.31 -8.11 -7.55
C THR A 185 -30.31 -7.66 -8.62
N SER A 186 -29.02 -7.61 -8.31
CA SER A 186 -27.98 -7.22 -9.27
C SER A 186 -27.97 -8.17 -10.49
N PRO A 187 -27.75 -7.63 -11.71
CA PRO A 187 -27.49 -8.45 -12.89
C PRO A 187 -26.11 -9.13 -12.84
N GLU A 188 -25.18 -8.63 -12.03
CA GLU A 188 -23.83 -9.17 -11.87
C GLU A 188 -23.77 -10.06 -10.62
N LYS A 189 -24.08 -11.34 -10.80
CA LYS A 189 -24.05 -12.32 -9.71
C LYS A 189 -22.87 -13.27 -9.85
N TYR A 190 -22.13 -13.48 -8.77
CA TYR A 190 -21.00 -14.40 -8.71
C TYR A 190 -21.20 -15.45 -7.63
N LEU A 191 -21.00 -16.72 -8.00
CA LEU A 191 -20.96 -17.86 -7.09
C LEU A 191 -19.51 -18.28 -6.86
N LEU A 192 -19.01 -18.03 -5.65
CA LEU A 192 -17.69 -18.45 -5.19
C LEU A 192 -17.74 -19.93 -4.81
N THR A 193 -16.91 -20.76 -5.45
CA THR A 193 -16.92 -22.21 -5.25
C THR A 193 -15.56 -22.84 -5.55
N THR A 194 -15.33 -24.04 -5.02
CA THR A 194 -14.20 -24.91 -5.37
C THR A 194 -14.46 -25.75 -6.63
N ASN A 195 -15.72 -25.97 -6.97
CA ASN A 195 -16.10 -26.83 -8.09
C ASN A 195 -15.89 -26.10 -9.41
N SER A 196 -15.11 -26.66 -10.33
CA SER A 196 -14.98 -26.15 -11.70
C SER A 196 -16.13 -26.57 -12.62
N HIS A 197 -16.87 -27.62 -12.24
CA HIS A 197 -17.92 -28.23 -13.05
C HIS A 197 -19.28 -28.21 -12.32
N GLY A 198 -20.33 -28.64 -13.02
CA GLY A 198 -21.71 -28.71 -12.54
C GLY A 198 -22.59 -27.55 -13.03
N SER A 199 -23.91 -27.74 -12.98
CA SER A 199 -24.88 -26.69 -13.31
C SER A 199 -24.91 -25.66 -12.20
N ILE A 200 -24.84 -24.38 -12.57
CA ILE A 200 -25.20 -23.24 -11.70
C ILE A 200 -26.42 -22.56 -12.30
N GLU A 201 -27.16 -21.84 -11.47
CA GLU A 201 -28.25 -21.00 -11.96
C GLU A 201 -27.72 -20.04 -13.04
N ALA A 202 -28.43 -19.93 -14.17
CA ALA A 202 -27.96 -19.19 -15.35
C ALA A 202 -27.66 -17.71 -15.08
N SER A 203 -28.23 -17.14 -14.02
CA SER A 203 -27.98 -15.75 -13.59
C SER A 203 -26.61 -15.56 -12.92
N TYR A 204 -25.94 -16.63 -12.49
CA TYR A 204 -24.66 -16.57 -11.80
C TYR A 204 -23.48 -16.86 -12.74
N LYS A 205 -22.42 -16.06 -12.57
CA LYS A 205 -21.07 -16.35 -13.04
C LYS A 205 -20.31 -17.13 -11.97
N ARG A 206 -19.47 -18.08 -12.38
CA ARG A 206 -18.66 -18.87 -11.45
C ARG A 206 -17.35 -18.15 -11.12
N TYR A 207 -17.00 -18.09 -9.84
CA TYR A 207 -15.67 -17.68 -9.38
C TYR A 207 -14.98 -18.86 -8.67
N ILE A 208 -13.85 -19.31 -9.21
CA ILE A 208 -13.13 -20.47 -8.67
C ILE A 208 -12.15 -20.04 -7.58
N CYS A 209 -12.27 -20.66 -6.41
CA CYS A 209 -11.30 -20.57 -5.32
C CYS A 209 -10.84 -21.97 -4.95
N ASN A 210 -9.53 -22.17 -4.85
CA ASN A 210 -8.92 -23.44 -4.53
C ASN A 210 -9.02 -23.73 -3.02
N PHE A 211 -8.84 -24.99 -2.65
CA PHE A 211 -9.08 -25.48 -1.29
C PHE A 211 -7.98 -25.09 -0.30
N VAL A 212 -8.31 -25.25 0.98
CA VAL A 212 -7.35 -25.19 2.10
C VAL A 212 -6.82 -26.61 2.34
N GLN A 213 -5.50 -26.74 2.31
CA GLN A 213 -4.79 -28.00 2.53
C GLN A 213 -3.97 -27.90 3.82
N ASP A 214 -3.78 -29.02 4.51
CA ASP A 214 -2.79 -29.09 5.58
C ASP A 214 -1.38 -29.27 4.96
N ALA A 215 -0.43 -28.45 5.42
CA ALA A 215 0.93 -28.40 4.90
C ALA A 215 1.70 -29.73 5.06
N ARG A 216 1.32 -30.57 6.02
CA ARG A 216 2.02 -31.84 6.33
C ARG A 216 1.35 -33.08 5.76
N SER A 217 0.07 -32.99 5.41
CA SER A 217 -0.66 -34.10 4.83
C SER A 217 -0.69 -34.02 3.30
N ASN A 218 -0.47 -35.17 2.66
CA ASN A 218 -0.73 -35.34 1.22
C ASN A 218 -2.24 -35.43 0.92
N VAL A 219 -3.10 -35.21 1.91
CA VAL A 219 -4.55 -35.24 1.74
C VAL A 219 -4.98 -33.93 1.06
N TYR A 220 -5.81 -34.06 0.03
CA TYR A 220 -6.27 -32.95 -0.79
C TYR A 220 -7.03 -31.88 0.01
N LYS A 221 -7.73 -32.26 1.09
CA LYS A 221 -8.46 -31.34 1.98
C LYS A 221 -8.17 -31.66 3.43
N THR A 222 -8.04 -30.63 4.25
CA THR A 222 -7.87 -30.80 5.70
C THR A 222 -9.21 -31.08 6.40
N ASN A 223 -9.20 -32.04 7.33
CA ASN A 223 -10.30 -32.30 8.27
C ASN A 223 -10.32 -31.30 9.44
N GLU A 224 -9.32 -30.41 9.50
CA GLU A 224 -9.25 -29.35 10.50
C GLU A 224 -10.45 -28.41 10.38
N THR A 225 -10.98 -28.00 11.54
CA THR A 225 -12.04 -26.99 11.62
C THR A 225 -11.48 -25.66 12.08
N ARG A 226 -12.17 -24.57 11.73
CA ARG A 226 -11.85 -23.22 12.21
C ARG A 226 -11.76 -23.18 13.75
N GLU A 227 -12.75 -23.71 14.46
CA GLU A 227 -12.76 -23.66 15.93
C GLU A 227 -11.63 -24.47 16.55
N SER A 228 -11.32 -25.64 15.99
CA SER A 228 -10.21 -26.47 16.47
C SER A 228 -8.85 -25.80 16.23
N TYR A 229 -8.62 -25.22 15.05
CA TYR A 229 -7.45 -24.37 14.78
C TYR A 229 -7.34 -23.21 15.77
N LEU A 230 -8.42 -22.43 15.94
CA LEU A 230 -8.42 -21.28 16.83
C LEU A 230 -8.14 -21.68 18.26
N LYS A 231 -8.72 -22.78 18.75
CA LYS A 231 -8.49 -23.30 20.10
C LYS A 231 -7.01 -23.60 20.35
N ARG A 232 -6.34 -24.27 19.42
CA ARG A 232 -4.90 -24.55 19.53
C ARG A 232 -4.06 -23.29 19.49
N GLN A 233 -4.35 -22.39 18.55
CA GLN A 233 -3.60 -21.15 18.42
C GLN A 233 -3.76 -20.24 19.66
N ILE A 234 -4.97 -20.16 20.23
CA ILE A 234 -5.23 -19.44 21.48
C ILE A 234 -4.47 -20.06 22.64
N ALA A 235 -4.50 -21.40 22.79
CA ALA A 235 -3.75 -22.09 23.84
C ALA A 235 -2.25 -21.79 23.75
N MET A 236 -1.68 -21.78 22.54
CA MET A 236 -0.29 -21.43 22.32
C MET A 236 0.01 -19.97 22.71
N LEU A 237 -0.85 -19.03 22.32
CA LEU A 237 -0.71 -17.61 22.66
C LEU A 237 -0.81 -17.38 24.18
N LYS A 238 -1.64 -18.14 24.89
CA LYS A 238 -1.74 -18.10 26.37
C LYS A 238 -0.41 -18.41 27.02
N ILE A 239 0.20 -19.53 26.65
CA ILE A 239 1.50 -19.95 27.21
C ILE A 239 2.57 -18.88 26.95
N LEU A 240 2.63 -18.35 25.73
CA LEU A 240 3.62 -17.32 25.38
C LEU A 240 3.40 -15.99 26.11
N SER A 241 2.15 -15.62 26.37
CA SER A 241 1.80 -14.43 27.14
C SER A 241 2.20 -14.60 28.60
N GLU A 242 1.90 -15.74 29.21
CA GLU A 242 2.25 -16.06 30.60
C GLU A 242 3.76 -16.05 30.82
N MET A 243 4.53 -16.57 29.86
CA MET A 243 6.00 -16.53 29.91
C MET A 243 6.58 -15.10 29.86
N ARG A 244 5.88 -14.14 29.26
CA ARG A 244 6.33 -12.75 29.13
C ARG A 244 5.86 -11.86 30.28
N GLU A 245 4.58 -11.94 30.64
CA GLU A 245 3.94 -11.11 31.67
C GLU A 245 2.88 -11.94 32.42
N PRO A 246 3.22 -12.51 33.59
CA PRO A 246 2.29 -13.29 34.39
C PRO A 246 1.11 -12.45 34.90
N GLY A 247 -0.11 -12.99 34.85
CA GLY A 247 -1.28 -12.43 35.55
C GLY A 247 -2.06 -11.32 34.82
N ARG A 248 -1.85 -11.08 33.51
CA ARG A 248 -2.70 -10.17 32.74
C ARG A 248 -4.16 -10.64 32.72
N LYS A 249 -5.10 -9.74 33.01
CA LYS A 249 -6.55 -9.95 32.83
C LYS A 249 -6.96 -9.58 31.39
N ASP A 250 -8.08 -10.13 30.92
CA ASP A 250 -8.65 -9.91 29.56
C ASP A 250 -7.80 -10.44 28.38
N LEU A 251 -7.39 -11.71 28.46
CA LEU A 251 -6.55 -12.34 27.44
C LEU A 251 -7.35 -13.06 26.34
N ASP A 252 -8.54 -13.57 26.67
CA ASP A 252 -9.23 -14.53 25.80
C ASP A 252 -9.75 -13.90 24.50
N GLY A 253 -10.39 -12.74 24.59
CA GLY A 253 -10.85 -11.99 23.41
C GLY A 253 -9.69 -11.56 22.52
N ARG A 254 -8.61 -11.03 23.12
CA ARG A 254 -7.41 -10.57 22.39
C ARG A 254 -6.70 -11.72 21.68
N MET A 255 -6.49 -12.83 22.35
CA MET A 255 -5.85 -14.02 21.77
C MET A 255 -6.70 -14.60 20.65
N ARG A 256 -8.03 -14.59 20.80
CA ARG A 256 -8.92 -14.97 19.70
C ARG A 256 -8.75 -14.06 18.50
N SER A 257 -8.72 -12.74 18.67
CA SER A 257 -8.48 -11.81 17.56
C SER A 257 -7.12 -12.03 16.87
N ILE A 258 -6.07 -12.31 17.63
CA ILE A 258 -4.74 -12.63 17.08
C ILE A 258 -4.78 -13.95 16.30
N ALA A 259 -5.40 -14.98 16.85
CA ALA A 259 -5.55 -16.28 16.20
C ALA A 259 -6.38 -16.18 14.91
N GLU A 260 -7.49 -15.44 14.93
CA GLU A 260 -8.33 -15.19 13.76
C GLU A 260 -7.59 -14.40 12.68
N ALA A 261 -6.84 -13.35 13.05
CA ALA A 261 -6.01 -12.61 12.10
C ALA A 261 -4.91 -13.49 11.49
N THR A 262 -4.31 -14.38 12.28
CA THR A 262 -3.29 -15.32 11.80
C THR A 262 -3.90 -16.25 10.76
N LEU A 263 -5.02 -16.90 11.07
CA LEU A 263 -5.72 -17.79 10.15
C LEU A 263 -6.12 -17.07 8.86
N LYS A 264 -6.68 -15.85 8.96
CA LYS A 264 -7.07 -15.05 7.79
C LYS A 264 -5.88 -14.74 6.90
N PHE A 265 -4.71 -14.41 7.46
CA PHE A 265 -3.49 -14.18 6.68
C PHE A 265 -2.98 -15.46 5.99
N GLU A 266 -3.12 -16.63 6.61
CA GLU A 266 -2.72 -17.90 6.00
C GLU A 266 -3.61 -18.27 4.80
N ILE A 267 -4.93 -18.07 4.92
CA ILE A 267 -5.89 -18.45 3.86
C ILE A 267 -6.03 -17.40 2.74
N LEU A 268 -5.94 -16.09 3.08
CA LEU A 268 -6.08 -14.98 2.13
C LEU A 268 -4.72 -14.51 1.58
N GLY A 269 -3.61 -14.89 2.22
CA GLY A 269 -2.26 -14.51 1.81
C GLY A 269 -1.77 -15.15 0.51
N VAL A 270 -2.60 -15.98 -0.12
CA VAL A 270 -2.35 -16.63 -1.41
C VAL A 270 -3.48 -16.35 -2.40
N LYS A 271 -3.15 -16.35 -3.69
CA LYS A 271 -4.14 -16.13 -4.76
C LYS A 271 -5.31 -17.12 -4.65
N PRO A 272 -6.56 -16.71 -4.89
CA PRO A 272 -7.71 -17.62 -4.79
C PRO A 272 -7.59 -18.88 -5.65
N HIS A 273 -7.01 -18.80 -6.84
CA HIS A 273 -6.80 -19.98 -7.70
C HIS A 273 -5.67 -20.91 -7.23
N CYS A 274 -4.86 -20.50 -6.25
CA CYS A 274 -3.84 -21.33 -5.62
C CYS A 274 -4.36 -21.95 -4.33
N ARG A 275 -3.86 -23.15 -3.99
CA ARG A 275 -4.12 -23.80 -2.70
C ARG A 275 -3.50 -22.98 -1.56
N SER A 276 -4.22 -22.82 -0.47
CA SER A 276 -3.67 -22.25 0.77
C SER A 276 -3.28 -23.38 1.70
N PHE A 277 -2.10 -23.26 2.32
CA PHE A 277 -1.61 -24.25 3.26
C PHE A 277 -1.72 -23.71 4.67
N ILE A 278 -2.36 -24.48 5.55
CA ILE A 278 -2.33 -24.24 7.00
C ILE A 278 -1.48 -25.33 7.65
N GLU A 279 -0.81 -24.98 8.74
CA GLU A 279 -0.03 -25.98 9.47
C GLU A 279 -0.84 -26.56 10.62
N VAL A 280 -1.23 -27.82 10.49
CA VAL A 280 -1.93 -28.58 11.52
C VAL A 280 -0.90 -29.45 12.24
N SER A 281 -0.28 -28.93 13.30
CA SER A 281 0.65 -29.72 14.13
C SER A 281 0.33 -29.54 15.59
N ASP A 282 0.21 -30.67 16.31
CA ASP A 282 0.01 -30.72 17.75
C ASP A 282 1.32 -30.60 18.55
N ASP A 283 2.49 -30.86 17.93
CA ASP A 283 3.75 -30.94 18.67
C ASP A 283 4.72 -29.75 18.51
N SER A 284 5.20 -29.30 19.68
CA SER A 284 6.50 -28.67 19.95
C SER A 284 6.88 -27.38 19.20
N ARG A 285 6.13 -26.28 19.37
CA ARG A 285 6.55 -24.95 18.86
C ARG A 285 6.76 -23.84 19.88
N LEU A 286 6.71 -24.13 21.18
CA LEU A 286 7.08 -23.12 22.18
C LEU A 286 8.49 -22.56 21.93
N SER A 287 9.42 -23.35 21.39
CA SER A 287 10.79 -22.94 21.10
C SER A 287 10.98 -22.10 19.82
N ASN A 288 10.03 -22.11 18.87
CA ASN A 288 10.18 -21.46 17.56
C ASN A 288 8.97 -20.59 17.15
N PHE A 289 8.09 -20.20 18.08
CA PHE A 289 6.96 -19.34 17.76
C PHE A 289 7.43 -17.95 17.32
N THR A 290 7.46 -17.76 16.01
CA THR A 290 7.69 -16.45 15.42
C THR A 290 6.33 -15.82 15.15
N ILE A 291 6.09 -14.64 15.71
CA ILE A 291 4.95 -13.79 15.36
C ILE A 291 5.09 -13.45 13.87
N LYS A 292 4.33 -14.13 13.01
CA LYS A 292 4.32 -13.95 11.54
C LYS A 292 2.92 -13.55 11.07
N GLY A 293 2.82 -13.07 9.84
CA GLY A 293 1.55 -12.75 9.19
C GLY A 293 0.69 -11.78 10.01
N GLY A 294 -0.59 -12.11 10.20
CA GLY A 294 -1.57 -11.25 10.87
C GLY A 294 -1.19 -10.86 12.29
N ALA A 295 -0.61 -11.78 13.07
CA ALA A 295 -0.14 -11.48 14.42
C ALA A 295 0.97 -10.40 14.43
N PHE A 296 1.87 -10.41 13.44
CA PHE A 296 2.94 -9.40 13.34
C PHE A 296 2.40 -8.03 12.95
N VAL A 297 1.37 -8.01 12.10
CA VAL A 297 0.67 -6.78 11.73
C VAL A 297 -0.02 -6.18 12.94
N LEU A 298 -0.82 -6.98 13.66
CA LEU A 298 -1.50 -6.54 14.88
C LEU A 298 -0.55 -6.05 15.96
N TYR A 299 0.60 -6.71 16.14
CA TYR A 299 1.65 -6.25 17.04
C TYR A 299 2.14 -4.83 16.72
N ASN A 300 2.37 -4.54 15.44
CA ASN A 300 2.83 -3.21 15.01
C ASN A 300 1.74 -2.14 15.18
N VAL A 301 0.47 -2.48 14.98
CA VAL A 301 -0.67 -1.59 15.25
C VAL A 301 -0.76 -1.28 16.75
N ALA A 302 -0.72 -2.31 17.60
CA ALA A 302 -0.74 -2.16 19.06
C ALA A 302 0.45 -1.32 19.56
N ARG A 303 1.62 -1.44 18.93
CA ARG A 303 2.79 -0.62 19.23
C ARG A 303 2.56 0.86 18.92
N ILE A 304 2.00 1.19 17.75
CA ILE A 304 1.64 2.58 17.41
C ILE A 304 0.63 3.14 18.42
N GLN A 305 -0.39 2.35 18.76
CA GLN A 305 -1.40 2.76 19.74
C GLN A 305 -0.81 2.97 21.14
N ALA A 306 0.17 2.15 21.56
CA ALA A 306 0.88 2.35 22.82
C ALA A 306 1.67 3.65 22.85
N ILE A 307 2.27 4.06 21.73
CA ILE A 307 2.93 5.37 21.60
C ILE A 307 1.92 6.49 21.80
N PHE A 308 0.74 6.40 21.18
CA PHE A 308 -0.31 7.40 21.37
C PHE A 308 -0.85 7.45 22.80
N ARG A 309 -1.05 6.30 23.47
CA ARG A 309 -1.44 6.29 24.89
C ARG A 309 -0.40 7.00 25.76
N LYS A 310 0.88 6.66 25.57
CA LYS A 310 1.97 7.30 26.31
C LYS A 310 2.04 8.81 26.04
N PHE A 311 1.82 9.23 24.79
CA PHE A 311 1.72 10.64 24.45
C PHE A 311 0.59 11.33 25.22
N GLU A 312 -0.57 10.68 25.29
CA GLU A 312 -1.75 11.23 25.94
C GLU A 312 -1.63 11.29 27.47
N GLU A 313 -0.88 10.37 28.06
CA GLU A 313 -0.63 10.30 29.50
C GLU A 313 0.47 11.27 29.97
N GLU A 314 1.55 11.43 29.20
CA GLU A 314 2.78 12.07 29.69
C GLU A 314 2.99 13.53 29.24
N TYR A 315 2.29 14.02 28.21
CA TYR A 315 2.57 15.35 27.62
C TYR A 315 1.56 16.42 28.05
N SER A 316 1.97 17.69 28.03
CA SER A 316 1.08 18.80 28.42
C SER A 316 -0.15 18.92 27.51
N LEU A 317 -1.23 19.53 28.03
CA LEU A 317 -2.43 19.81 27.25
C LEU A 317 -2.11 20.67 26.00
N GLN A 318 -1.22 21.66 26.16
CA GLN A 318 -0.80 22.53 25.06
C GLN A 318 -0.17 21.75 23.89
N THR A 319 0.73 20.81 24.20
CA THR A 319 1.37 19.97 23.16
C THR A 319 0.36 19.03 22.50
N ARG A 320 -0.60 18.51 23.27
CA ARG A 320 -1.67 17.67 22.74
C ARG A 320 -2.63 18.42 21.82
N GLU A 321 -3.02 19.64 22.19
CA GLU A 321 -3.85 20.51 21.35
C GLU A 321 -3.13 20.88 20.04
N ALA A 322 -1.83 21.18 20.11
CA ALA A 322 -1.01 21.42 18.92
C ALA A 322 -0.96 20.21 17.99
N PHE A 323 -0.98 18.99 18.52
CA PHE A 323 -1.03 17.76 17.73
C PHE A 323 -2.37 17.59 16.97
N GLN A 324 -3.48 18.10 17.50
CA GLN A 324 -4.79 17.95 16.84
C GLN A 324 -4.88 18.77 15.55
N ASN A 325 -4.18 19.91 15.49
CA ASN A 325 -4.18 20.77 14.32
C ASN A 325 -3.09 20.36 13.32
N VAL A 326 -3.39 19.38 12.48
CA VAL A 326 -2.46 18.86 11.45
C VAL A 326 -1.94 19.95 10.51
N ASP A 327 -2.69 21.04 10.33
CA ASP A 327 -2.27 22.12 9.44
C ASP A 327 -1.11 22.95 9.96
N GLN A 328 -0.95 23.00 11.29
CA GLN A 328 0.12 23.73 11.98
C GLN A 328 1.39 22.89 12.18
N ILE A 329 1.38 21.61 11.78
CA ILE A 329 2.50 20.71 12.00
C ILE A 329 3.58 20.93 10.92
N ASP A 330 4.81 21.17 11.38
CA ASP A 330 5.97 21.38 10.52
C ASP A 330 6.54 20.04 10.01
N PHE A 331 6.04 19.59 8.86
CA PHE A 331 6.50 18.38 8.19
C PHE A 331 7.89 18.52 7.54
N SER A 332 8.51 19.70 7.53
CA SER A 332 9.89 19.87 7.03
C SER A 332 10.91 19.17 7.92
N ARG A 333 10.49 18.80 9.14
CA ARG A 333 11.27 18.04 10.10
C ARG A 333 11.37 16.55 9.76
N LEU A 334 10.56 16.04 8.83
CA LEU A 334 10.64 14.65 8.37
C LEU A 334 11.63 14.55 7.20
N SER A 335 12.91 14.37 7.52
CA SER A 335 14.01 14.32 6.56
C SER A 335 14.70 12.96 6.48
N LEU A 336 14.31 11.99 7.32
CA LEU A 336 14.92 10.67 7.30
C LEU A 336 14.43 9.87 6.10
N GLN A 337 15.34 9.15 5.45
CA GLN A 337 15.00 8.22 4.37
C GLN A 337 13.95 7.18 4.81
N GLY A 338 13.97 6.77 6.09
CA GLY A 338 12.96 5.87 6.65
C GLY A 338 11.55 6.47 6.66
N GLU A 339 11.42 7.77 6.94
CA GLU A 339 10.16 8.53 6.95
C GLU A 339 9.64 8.67 5.52
N TRP A 340 10.49 9.09 4.58
CA TRP A 340 10.15 9.15 3.15
C TRP A 340 9.66 7.79 2.63
N ASN A 341 10.40 6.72 2.92
CA ASN A 341 10.04 5.37 2.49
C ASN A 341 8.67 4.93 3.03
N LEU A 342 8.31 5.31 4.26
CA LEU A 342 7.03 4.98 4.87
C LEU A 342 5.89 5.73 4.17
N VAL A 343 6.07 7.03 3.94
CA VAL A 343 5.07 7.86 3.25
C VAL A 343 4.88 7.39 1.81
N TYR A 344 5.97 7.33 1.04
CA TYR A 344 5.91 7.06 -0.39
C TYR A 344 5.40 5.65 -0.69
N ASN A 345 5.96 4.61 -0.05
CA ASN A 345 5.64 3.21 -0.41
C ASN A 345 4.39 2.65 0.28
N PHE A 346 3.83 3.35 1.26
CA PHE A 346 2.72 2.81 2.05
C PHE A 346 1.57 3.76 2.31
N ILE A 347 1.78 5.07 2.32
CA ILE A 347 0.67 6.02 2.43
C ILE A 347 0.24 6.43 1.03
N LEU A 348 1.17 6.92 0.21
CA LEU A 348 0.93 7.40 -1.15
C LEU A 348 0.49 6.29 -2.13
N THR A 349 0.99 5.07 -2.00
CA THR A 349 0.59 3.98 -2.93
C THR A 349 -0.65 3.22 -2.48
N TYR A 350 -1.17 3.47 -1.28
CA TYR A 350 -2.20 2.62 -0.68
C TYR A 350 -3.52 2.53 -1.48
N PRO A 351 -4.10 3.64 -2.01
CA PRO A 351 -5.27 3.55 -2.87
C PRO A 351 -5.04 2.68 -4.10
N LYS A 352 -3.85 2.74 -4.71
CA LYS A 352 -3.51 1.87 -5.84
C LYS A 352 -3.40 0.40 -5.42
N VAL A 353 -2.90 0.12 -4.22
CA VAL A 353 -2.90 -1.25 -3.65
C VAL A 353 -4.33 -1.77 -3.53
N LEU A 354 -5.28 -0.97 -3.03
CA LEU A 354 -6.68 -1.35 -2.95
C LEU A 354 -7.28 -1.62 -4.34
N MET A 355 -7.03 -0.74 -5.32
CA MET A 355 -7.51 -0.93 -6.69
C MET A 355 -6.92 -2.20 -7.33
N ASN A 356 -5.65 -2.51 -7.08
CA ASN A 356 -5.01 -3.73 -7.59
C ASN A 356 -5.43 -5.00 -6.83
N SER A 357 -6.22 -4.86 -5.77
CA SER A 357 -6.68 -5.99 -4.96
C SER A 357 -8.00 -6.58 -5.49
N VAL A 358 -8.70 -5.89 -6.40
CA VAL A 358 -9.88 -6.38 -7.13
C VAL A 358 -9.91 -5.80 -8.55
N HIS A 359 -9.96 -6.66 -9.57
CA HIS A 359 -10.24 -6.25 -10.95
C HIS A 359 -11.64 -6.70 -11.35
N HIS A 360 -12.42 -5.78 -11.91
CA HIS A 360 -13.81 -6.01 -12.28
C HIS A 360 -14.17 -5.23 -13.57
N GLU A 361 -13.52 -5.61 -14.67
CA GLU A 361 -13.76 -5.07 -16.01
C GLU A 361 -14.44 -6.12 -16.89
N GLU A 362 -13.69 -7.10 -17.40
CA GLU A 362 -14.24 -8.21 -18.20
C GLU A 362 -14.57 -9.44 -17.34
N LEU A 363 -13.69 -9.76 -16.40
CA LEU A 363 -13.82 -10.86 -15.46
C LEU A 363 -13.50 -10.37 -14.05
N LEU A 364 -14.15 -10.99 -13.06
CA LEU A 364 -13.85 -10.76 -11.65
C LEU A 364 -12.55 -11.48 -11.30
N GLU A 365 -11.56 -10.71 -10.85
CA GLU A 365 -10.33 -11.22 -10.23
C GLU A 365 -10.19 -10.64 -8.82
N LEU A 366 -10.11 -11.52 -7.81
CA LEU A 366 -9.90 -11.12 -6.43
C LEU A 366 -8.46 -11.43 -6.01
N CYS A 367 -7.79 -10.43 -5.45
CA CYS A 367 -6.36 -10.48 -5.13
C CYS A 367 -6.07 -10.09 -3.66
N PRO A 368 -6.69 -10.74 -2.65
CA PRO A 368 -6.49 -10.38 -1.24
C PRO A 368 -5.03 -10.53 -0.78
N GLN A 369 -4.25 -11.41 -1.41
CA GLN A 369 -2.83 -11.59 -1.14
C GLN A 369 -2.02 -10.30 -1.33
N VAL A 370 -2.46 -9.40 -2.21
CA VAL A 370 -1.82 -8.10 -2.44
C VAL A 370 -1.85 -7.27 -1.16
N LEU A 371 -2.99 -7.24 -0.48
CA LEU A 371 -3.18 -6.49 0.75
C LEU A 371 -2.48 -7.15 1.95
N CYS A 372 -2.50 -8.50 2.05
CA CYS A 372 -1.73 -9.22 3.06
C CYS A 372 -0.22 -8.99 2.93
N ALA A 373 0.31 -9.02 1.70
CA ALA A 373 1.71 -8.74 1.42
C ALA A 373 2.07 -7.28 1.70
N PHE A 374 1.18 -6.35 1.36
CA PHE A 374 1.32 -4.92 1.67
C PHE A 374 1.45 -4.69 3.17
N LEU A 375 0.50 -5.19 3.97
CA LEU A 375 0.51 -5.06 5.43
C LEU A 375 1.78 -5.66 6.05
N SER A 376 2.18 -6.85 5.59
CA SER A 376 3.40 -7.52 6.07
C SER A 376 4.66 -6.69 5.77
N ARG A 377 4.75 -6.09 4.57
CA ARG A 377 5.85 -5.20 4.18
C ARG A 377 5.85 -3.91 5.00
N LEU A 378 4.68 -3.31 5.20
CA LEU A 378 4.52 -2.11 6.01
C LEU A 378 4.98 -2.35 7.45
N SER A 379 4.47 -3.40 8.09
CA SER A 379 4.87 -3.78 9.46
C SER A 379 6.37 -4.00 9.60
N ARG A 380 7.02 -4.63 8.61
CA ARG A 380 8.47 -4.82 8.61
C ARG A 380 9.21 -3.48 8.50
N LYS A 381 8.82 -2.60 7.57
CA LYS A 381 9.45 -1.29 7.39
C LYS A 381 9.23 -0.37 8.60
N PHE A 382 8.03 -0.38 9.16
CA PHE A 382 7.73 0.37 10.38
C PHE A 382 8.50 -0.18 11.58
N SER A 383 8.62 -1.50 11.76
CA SER A 383 9.43 -2.09 12.84
C SER A 383 10.90 -1.65 12.77
N VAL A 384 11.49 -1.60 11.58
CA VAL A 384 12.86 -1.10 11.38
C VAL A 384 12.94 0.40 11.72
N TYR A 385 12.00 1.20 11.23
CA TYR A 385 11.95 2.64 11.53
C TYR A 385 11.83 2.90 13.03
N TYR A 386 10.89 2.24 13.71
CA TYR A 386 10.67 2.35 15.14
C TYR A 386 11.91 2.01 15.97
N HIS A 387 12.67 0.99 15.56
CA HIS A 387 13.90 0.61 16.26
C HIS A 387 14.99 1.69 16.21
N HIS A 388 15.12 2.37 15.07
CA HIS A 388 16.21 3.33 14.84
C HIS A 388 15.81 4.79 15.12
N THR A 389 14.51 5.09 15.25
CA THR A 389 14.02 6.46 15.34
C THR A 389 13.22 6.69 16.60
N ARG A 390 13.70 7.62 17.44
CA ARG A 390 12.98 8.06 18.63
C ARG A 390 11.80 8.95 18.24
N ILE A 391 10.59 8.47 18.53
CA ILE A 391 9.34 9.19 18.21
C ILE A 391 8.99 10.15 19.34
N LEU A 392 8.77 9.62 20.55
CA LEU A 392 8.51 10.43 21.74
C LEU A 392 9.82 10.98 22.32
N THR A 393 9.93 12.30 22.31
CA THR A 393 11.08 13.05 22.83
C THR A 393 10.67 13.87 24.05
N GLU A 394 11.64 14.38 24.80
CA GLU A 394 11.34 15.32 25.88
C GLU A 394 10.61 16.57 25.35
N GLU A 395 9.77 17.16 26.20
CA GLU A 395 8.95 18.34 25.88
C GLU A 395 9.78 19.64 25.90
N ARG A 396 10.87 19.66 25.12
CA ARG A 396 11.72 20.83 24.91
C ARG A 396 11.28 21.55 23.65
N LYS A 397 11.26 22.89 23.67
CA LYS A 397 10.78 23.74 22.55
C LYS A 397 11.29 23.34 21.17
N HIS A 398 12.56 22.93 21.05
CA HIS A 398 13.16 22.54 19.76
C HIS A 398 12.87 21.08 19.35
N LEU A 399 12.42 20.22 20.27
CA LEU A 399 12.10 18.81 20.00
C LEU A 399 10.61 18.57 19.72
N ILE A 400 9.74 19.44 20.22
CA ILE A 400 8.29 19.34 19.99
C ILE A 400 7.94 19.29 18.49
N PRO A 401 8.48 20.15 17.60
CA PRO A 401 8.09 20.14 16.19
C PRO A 401 8.34 18.80 15.49
N ILE A 402 9.53 18.21 15.68
CA ILE A 402 9.87 16.92 15.07
C ILE A 402 9.06 15.77 15.67
N MET A 403 8.77 15.81 16.98
CA MET A 403 7.92 14.83 17.64
C MET A 403 6.49 14.87 17.08
N LEU A 404 5.89 16.05 16.95
CA LEU A 404 4.55 16.22 16.40
C LEU A 404 4.46 15.77 14.93
N ALA A 405 5.49 16.06 14.13
CA ALA A 405 5.59 15.59 12.75
C ALA A 405 5.65 14.05 12.69
N ARG A 406 6.45 13.42 13.54
CA ARG A 406 6.54 11.94 13.63
C ARG A 406 5.26 11.30 14.14
N LEU A 407 4.59 11.90 15.13
CA LEU A 407 3.29 11.45 15.60
C LEU A 407 2.24 11.52 14.48
N SER A 408 2.30 12.55 13.64
CA SER A 408 1.40 12.68 12.49
C SER A 408 1.67 11.63 11.41
N LEU A 409 2.94 11.32 11.14
CA LEU A 409 3.30 10.17 10.30
C LEU A 409 2.71 8.87 10.86
N LEU A 410 2.82 8.64 12.17
CA LEU A 410 2.24 7.46 12.82
C LEU A 410 0.71 7.44 12.74
N LYS A 411 0.04 8.58 12.88
CA LYS A 411 -1.42 8.71 12.74
C LYS A 411 -1.86 8.32 11.33
N ALA A 412 -1.17 8.82 10.32
CA ALA A 412 -1.41 8.47 8.92
C ALA A 412 -1.19 6.96 8.64
N LEU A 413 -0.10 6.38 9.16
CA LEU A 413 0.14 4.94 9.07
C LEU A 413 -0.95 4.12 9.78
N LEU A 414 -1.43 4.58 10.93
CA LEU A 414 -2.47 3.91 11.69
C LEU A 414 -3.81 3.89 10.93
N ILE A 415 -4.16 4.99 10.25
CA ILE A 415 -5.31 5.06 9.33
C ILE A 415 -5.19 4.01 8.23
N VAL A 416 -4.02 3.92 7.57
CA VAL A 416 -3.75 2.91 6.53
C VAL A 416 -3.87 1.48 7.09
N PHE A 417 -3.28 1.21 8.26
CA PHE A 417 -3.37 -0.09 8.91
C PHE A 417 -4.81 -0.48 9.21
N HIS A 418 -5.57 0.41 9.85
CA HIS A 418 -6.95 0.13 10.24
C HIS A 418 -7.84 -0.11 9.02
N HIS A 419 -7.76 0.75 8.01
CA HIS A 419 -8.54 0.58 6.79
C HIS A 419 -8.19 -0.72 6.05
N ALA A 420 -6.90 -1.08 5.95
CA ALA A 420 -6.49 -2.33 5.31
C ALA A 420 -6.94 -3.57 6.09
N LEU A 421 -6.90 -3.52 7.43
CA LEU A 421 -7.38 -4.59 8.28
C LEU A 421 -8.91 -4.72 8.20
N GLU A 422 -9.64 -3.62 8.17
CA GLU A 422 -11.10 -3.59 7.97
C GLU A 422 -11.50 -4.23 6.63
N VAL A 423 -10.79 -3.91 5.54
CA VAL A 423 -11.00 -4.55 4.24
C VAL A 423 -10.81 -6.07 4.31
N LEU A 424 -9.82 -6.56 5.07
CA LEU A 424 -9.61 -7.99 5.33
C LEU A 424 -10.53 -8.57 6.41
N ASN A 425 -11.49 -7.78 6.92
CA ASN A 425 -12.40 -8.14 8.00
C ASN A 425 -11.64 -8.58 9.28
N ILE A 426 -10.53 -7.91 9.61
CA ILE A 426 -9.71 -8.16 10.79
C ILE A 426 -9.86 -6.99 11.76
N THR A 427 -10.28 -7.28 12.99
CA THR A 427 -10.37 -6.27 14.04
C THR A 427 -9.00 -6.03 14.68
N PRO A 428 -8.50 -4.78 14.67
CA PRO A 428 -7.28 -4.40 15.39
C PRO A 428 -7.42 -4.62 16.90
N ILE A 429 -6.32 -4.95 17.58
CA ILE A 429 -6.28 -5.05 19.04
C ILE A 429 -5.63 -3.80 19.64
N PRO A 430 -6.17 -3.24 20.74
CA PRO A 430 -5.66 -2.01 21.35
C PRO A 430 -4.26 -2.19 21.98
N GLN A 431 -3.93 -3.42 22.38
CA GLN A 431 -2.66 -3.78 22.99
C GLN A 431 -2.35 -5.25 22.67
N MET A 432 -1.07 -5.58 22.57
CA MET A 432 -0.59 -6.96 22.45
C MET A 432 0.19 -7.36 23.70
#